data_AF-A5E092-F1
#
_entry.id   AF-A5E092-F1
#
_cell.length_a   1.000
_cell.length_b   1.000
_cell.length_c   1.000
_cell.angle_alpha   90.00
_cell.angle_beta   90.00
_cell.angle_gamma   90.00
#
_symmetry.space_group_name_H-M   'P 1'
#
loop_
_entity.id
_entity.type
_entity.pdbx_description
1 polymer ?
#
loop_
_entity_poly.entity_id
_entity_poly.type
_entity_poly.pdbx_seq_one_letter_code
_entity_poly.pdbx_strand_id
1 'polypeptide(L)'
;MTRDGDNSELNQIKSKIQEHLVSSGNYELISKQLKLQLIESGWYDKVAQIAMDELNNSSSKDTKDGGRAYTTKSLSDLYTVVKPKAEGLVPNEVRENMLKRIELYLDDLIE
;
A
#
# COMPACT_ATOMS: atom_id res chain seq x y z
N MET A 1 -21.52 20.02 -18.91
CA MET A 1 -20.05 20.07 -19.06
C MET A 1 -19.44 20.47 -17.71
N THR A 2 -19.41 19.57 -16.71
CA THR A 2 -18.96 20.00 -15.36
C THR A 2 -18.31 18.91 -14.51
N ARG A 3 -18.08 17.68 -15.00
CA ARG A 3 -17.50 16.61 -14.16
C ARG A 3 -15.97 16.56 -14.21
N ASP A 4 -15.36 17.02 -15.29
CA ASP A 4 -13.90 17.03 -15.45
C ASP A 4 -13.23 18.23 -14.74
N GLY A 5 -13.95 19.34 -14.59
CA GLY A 5 -13.48 20.53 -13.87
C GLY A 5 -13.28 20.27 -12.37
N ASP A 6 -14.29 19.70 -11.72
CA ASP A 6 -14.24 19.33 -10.29
C ASP A 6 -13.08 18.39 -9.98
N ASN A 7 -12.80 17.43 -10.86
CA ASN A 7 -11.70 16.47 -10.67
C ASN A 7 -10.33 17.14 -10.84
N SER A 8 -10.20 18.11 -11.76
CA SER A 8 -8.95 18.85 -11.95
C SER A 8 -8.63 19.71 -10.73
N GLU A 9 -9.60 20.46 -10.22
CA GLU A 9 -9.44 21.29 -9.03
C GLU A 9 -9.12 20.44 -7.79
N LEU A 10 -9.86 19.34 -7.58
CA LEU A 10 -9.60 18.37 -6.52
C LEU A 10 -8.18 17.80 -6.60
N ASN A 11 -7.69 17.46 -7.80
CA ASN A 11 -6.34 16.96 -8.00
C ASN A 11 -5.27 18.04 -7.72
N GLN A 12 -5.54 19.30 -8.06
CA GLN A 12 -4.64 20.41 -7.73
C GLN A 12 -4.56 20.63 -6.22
N ILE A 13 -5.70 20.59 -5.52
CA ILE A 13 -5.75 20.70 -4.06
C ILE A 13 -4.97 19.53 -3.42
N LYS A 14 -5.19 18.29 -3.88
CA LYS A 14 -4.42 17.12 -3.42
C LYS A 14 -2.92 17.29 -3.63
N SER A 15 -2.50 17.80 -4.80
CA SER A 15 -1.08 18.05 -5.07
C SER A 15 -0.48 19.07 -4.09
N LYS A 16 -1.17 20.18 -3.85
CA LYS A 16 -0.73 21.21 -2.89
C LYS A 16 -0.62 20.66 -1.46
N ILE A 17 -1.61 19.89 -1.03
CA ILE A 17 -1.60 19.19 0.26
C ILE A 17 -0.39 18.27 0.35
N GLN A 18 -0.14 17.47 -0.69
CA GLN A 18 0.98 16.54 -0.73
C GLN A 18 2.33 17.25 -0.72
N GLU A 19 2.49 18.32 -1.51
CA GLU A 19 3.70 19.15 -1.52
C GLU A 19 3.97 19.76 -0.15
N HIS A 20 2.93 20.29 0.50
CA HIS A 20 3.05 20.87 1.84
C HIS A 20 3.41 19.84 2.90
N LEU A 21 2.76 18.67 2.87
CA LEU A 21 3.09 17.52 3.73
C LEU A 21 4.56 17.13 3.61
N VAL A 22 5.11 17.13 2.39
CA VAL A 22 6.52 16.82 2.12
C VAL A 22 7.42 17.94 2.63
N SER A 23 7.14 19.20 2.30
CA SER A 23 7.98 20.33 2.70
C SER A 23 8.02 20.57 4.20
N SER A 24 6.92 20.29 4.90
CA SER A 24 6.85 20.42 6.37
C SER A 24 7.43 19.22 7.11
N GLY A 25 7.87 18.17 6.39
CA GLY A 25 8.35 16.91 6.99
C GLY A 25 7.27 16.02 7.57
N ASN A 26 5.99 16.40 7.50
CA ASN A 26 4.89 15.63 8.08
C ASN A 26 4.57 14.36 7.29
N TYR A 27 4.84 14.36 5.98
CA TYR A 27 4.79 13.15 5.18
C TYR A 27 5.72 12.07 5.74
N GLU A 28 6.96 12.44 6.08
CA GLU A 28 7.95 11.53 6.65
C GLU A 28 7.52 11.04 8.04
N LEU A 29 6.94 11.92 8.87
CA LEU A 29 6.42 11.57 10.19
C LEU A 29 5.25 10.57 10.10
N ILE A 30 4.27 10.85 9.26
CA ILE A 30 3.11 9.97 9.02
C ILE A 30 3.58 8.63 8.46
N SER A 31 4.52 8.64 7.50
CA SER A 31 5.08 7.44 6.90
C SER A 31 5.80 6.56 7.93
N LYS A 32 6.58 7.17 8.84
CA LYS A 32 7.24 6.45 9.94
C LYS A 32 6.23 5.83 10.90
N GLN A 33 5.18 6.57 11.26
CA GLN A 33 4.14 6.07 12.16
C GLN A 33 3.35 4.91 11.53
N LEU A 34 2.94 5.05 10.27
CA LEU A 34 2.29 3.97 9.53
C LEU A 34 3.19 2.73 9.50
N LYS A 35 4.49 2.89 9.20
CA LYS A 35 5.45 1.78 9.21
C LYS A 35 5.51 1.08 10.56
N LEU A 36 5.57 1.83 11.67
CA LEU A 36 5.58 1.25 13.02
C LEU A 36 4.30 0.46 13.30
N GLN A 37 3.13 1.02 13.00
CA GLN A 37 1.85 0.33 13.21
C GLN A 37 1.70 -0.93 12.35
N LEU A 38 2.23 -0.93 11.12
CA LEU A 38 2.25 -2.12 10.28
C LEU A 38 3.19 -3.20 10.84
N ILE A 39 4.32 -2.83 11.44
CA ILE A 39 5.20 -3.78 12.15
C ILE A 39 4.46 -4.36 13.35
N GLU A 40 3.91 -3.51 14.21
CA GLU A 40 3.24 -3.92 15.46
C GLU A 40 1.99 -4.77 15.23
N SER A 41 1.28 -4.57 14.12
CA SER A 41 0.11 -5.37 13.75
C SER A 41 0.44 -6.73 13.12
N GLY A 42 1.72 -7.04 12.94
CA GLY A 42 2.19 -8.25 12.25
C GLY A 42 1.86 -8.23 10.75
N TRP A 43 1.63 -7.06 10.16
CA TRP A 43 1.29 -6.94 8.74
C TRP A 43 2.44 -7.44 7.86
N TYR A 44 3.69 -7.09 8.19
CA TYR A 44 4.86 -7.54 7.44
C TYR A 44 4.98 -9.07 7.38
N ASP A 45 4.73 -9.75 8.51
CA ASP A 45 4.80 -11.21 8.58
C ASP A 45 3.71 -11.86 7.72
N LYS A 46 2.48 -11.33 7.78
CA LYS A 46 1.37 -11.82 6.93
C LYS A 46 1.66 -11.62 5.45
N VAL A 47 2.23 -10.48 5.07
CA VAL A 47 2.61 -10.21 3.67
C VAL A 47 3.74 -11.14 3.21
N ALA A 48 4.74 -11.38 4.08
CA ALA A 48 5.82 -12.33 3.79
C ALA A 48 5.29 -13.75 3.58
N GLN A 49 4.36 -14.22 4.43
CA GLN A 49 3.71 -15.52 4.27
C GLN A 49 2.98 -15.63 2.93
N ILE A 50 2.17 -14.62 2.55
CA ILE A 50 1.49 -14.61 1.25
C ILE A 50 2.49 -14.68 0.09
N ALA A 51 3.59 -13.92 0.15
CA ALA A 51 4.60 -13.95 -0.89
C ALA A 51 5.26 -15.33 -1.01
N MET A 52 5.55 -15.98 0.13
CA MET A 52 6.09 -17.35 0.17
C MET A 52 5.09 -18.37 -0.40
N ASP A 53 3.83 -18.28 -0.03
CA ASP A 53 2.77 -19.17 -0.55
C ASP A 53 2.61 -19.01 -2.07
N GLU A 54 2.66 -17.77 -2.57
CA GLU A 54 2.58 -17.48 -4.00
C GLU A 54 3.77 -18.03 -4.80
N LEU A 55 4.96 -18.02 -4.21
CA LEU A 55 6.17 -18.62 -4.78
C LEU A 55 6.06 -20.16 -4.79
N ASN A 56 5.65 -20.74 -3.67
CA ASN A 56 5.53 -22.19 -3.51
C ASN A 56 4.44 -22.79 -4.42
N ASN A 57 3.27 -22.16 -4.52
CA ASN A 57 2.17 -22.62 -5.37
C ASN A 57 2.53 -22.60 -6.86
N SER A 58 3.42 -21.70 -7.30
CA SER A 58 3.89 -21.70 -8.70
C SER A 58 4.88 -22.83 -9.03
N SER A 59 5.58 -23.37 -8.04
CA SER A 59 6.55 -24.46 -8.25
C SER A 59 5.89 -25.84 -8.49
N SER A 60 4.59 -25.97 -8.21
CA SER A 60 3.84 -27.23 -8.35
C SER A 60 2.92 -27.27 -9.58
N LYS A 61 3.19 -26.46 -10.61
CA LYS A 61 2.56 -26.71 -11.91
C LYS A 61 3.23 -27.93 -12.55
N ASP A 62 2.63 -29.10 -12.31
CA ASP A 62 2.94 -30.32 -13.04
C ASP A 62 2.89 -30.00 -14.54
N THR A 63 4.03 -30.07 -15.23
CA THR A 63 3.97 -30.10 -16.69
C THR A 63 3.38 -31.43 -17.10
N LYS A 64 2.58 -31.43 -18.17
CA LYS A 64 1.94 -32.64 -18.71
C LYS A 64 2.93 -33.75 -19.09
N ASP A 65 4.22 -33.43 -19.18
CA ASP A 65 5.29 -34.35 -19.58
C ASP A 65 6.18 -34.80 -18.40
N GLY A 66 5.74 -34.66 -17.14
CA GLY A 66 6.44 -35.19 -15.96
C GLY A 66 7.71 -34.42 -15.57
N GLY A 67 8.00 -33.30 -16.22
CA GLY A 67 9.05 -32.36 -15.80
C GLY A 67 8.53 -31.38 -14.75
N ARG A 68 9.27 -31.15 -13.66
CA ARG A 68 9.05 -29.98 -12.81
C ARG A 68 9.49 -28.73 -13.57
N ALA A 69 8.56 -27.96 -14.10
CA ALA A 69 8.89 -26.62 -14.58
C ALA A 69 9.02 -25.68 -13.39
N TYR A 70 10.26 -25.30 -13.07
CA TYR A 70 10.51 -24.14 -12.22
C TYR A 70 10.11 -22.90 -13.01
N THR A 71 8.85 -22.47 -12.94
CA THR A 71 8.50 -21.14 -13.42
C THR A 71 9.03 -20.16 -12.39
N THR A 72 10.15 -19.51 -12.67
CA THR A 72 10.58 -18.34 -11.90
C THR A 72 9.52 -17.25 -12.14
N LYS A 73 8.55 -17.09 -11.23
CA LYS A 73 7.70 -15.90 -11.23
C LYS A 73 8.63 -14.68 -11.16
N SER A 74 8.44 -13.73 -12.07
CA SER A 74 9.15 -12.45 -11.98
C SER A 74 8.72 -11.75 -10.69
N LEU A 75 9.61 -10.92 -10.11
CA LEU A 75 9.26 -10.05 -8.99
C LEU A 75 8.06 -9.16 -9.33
N SER A 76 7.92 -8.74 -10.60
CA SER A 76 6.76 -7.99 -11.08
C SER A 76 5.46 -8.77 -10.91
N ASP A 77 5.46 -10.06 -11.26
CA ASP A 77 4.26 -10.91 -11.22
C ASP A 77 3.91 -11.27 -9.78
N LEU A 78 4.93 -11.47 -8.94
CA LEU A 78 4.71 -11.64 -7.51
C LEU A 78 4.11 -10.36 -6.91
N TYR A 79 4.66 -9.19 -7.25
CA TYR A 79 4.17 -7.91 -6.74
C TYR A 79 2.71 -7.65 -7.14
N THR A 80 2.33 -7.90 -8.39
CA THR A 80 0.94 -7.68 -8.86
C THR A 80 -0.08 -8.55 -8.13
N VAL A 81 0.32 -9.75 -7.69
CA VAL A 81 -0.55 -10.66 -6.92
C VAL A 81 -0.52 -10.34 -5.42
N VAL A 82 0.63 -10.03 -4.86
CA VAL A 82 0.81 -9.79 -3.42
C VAL A 82 0.26 -8.42 -3.02
N LYS A 83 0.48 -7.37 -3.83
CA LYS A 83 0.08 -5.99 -3.51
C LYS A 83 -1.39 -5.85 -3.09
N PRO A 84 -2.40 -6.26 -3.90
CA PRO A 84 -3.80 -6.07 -3.51
C PRO A 84 -4.17 -6.87 -2.24
N LYS A 85 -3.55 -8.05 -2.03
CA LYS A 85 -3.74 -8.83 -0.80
C LYS A 85 -3.13 -8.11 0.42
N ALA A 86 -1.93 -7.56 0.26
CA ALA A 86 -1.24 -6.80 1.30
C ALA A 86 -2.03 -5.54 1.69
N GLU A 87 -2.57 -4.80 0.72
CA GLU A 87 -3.44 -3.63 0.96
C GLU A 87 -4.72 -4.03 1.71
N GLY A 88 -5.31 -5.18 1.38
CA GLY A 88 -6.48 -5.72 2.08
C GLY A 88 -6.22 -6.18 3.51
N LEU A 89 -4.98 -6.53 3.84
CA LEU A 89 -4.58 -7.00 5.18
C LEU A 89 -4.27 -5.89 6.18
N VAL A 90 -4.23 -4.63 5.74
CA VAL A 90 -4.03 -3.51 6.67
C VAL A 90 -5.21 -3.47 7.65
N PRO A 91 -4.97 -3.56 8.97
CA PRO A 91 -6.05 -3.51 9.95
C PRO A 91 -6.85 -2.21 9.86
N ASN A 92 -8.16 -2.29 10.17
CA ASN A 92 -9.03 -1.11 10.12
C ASN A 92 -8.56 -0.03 11.08
N GLU A 93 -8.11 -0.43 12.26
CA GLU A 93 -7.60 0.46 13.29
C GLU A 93 -6.38 1.23 12.80
N VAL A 94 -5.50 0.61 12.02
CA VAL A 94 -4.35 1.29 11.41
C VAL A 94 -4.83 2.32 10.39
N ARG A 95 -5.77 1.95 9.52
CA ARG A 95 -6.35 2.87 8.52
C ARG A 95 -7.02 4.09 9.17
N GLU A 96 -7.90 3.85 10.13
CA GLU A 96 -8.63 4.88 10.85
C GLU A 96 -7.70 5.81 11.63
N ASN A 97 -6.71 5.25 12.33
CA ASN A 97 -5.71 6.04 13.04
C ASN A 97 -4.89 6.92 12.10
N MET A 98 -4.52 6.42 10.92
CA MET A 98 -3.78 7.22 9.94
C MET A 98 -4.64 8.30 9.31
N LEU A 99 -5.90 7.99 8.96
CA LEU A 99 -6.83 8.98 8.44
C LEU A 99 -7.04 10.12 9.44
N LYS A 100 -7.32 9.81 10.71
CA LYS A 100 -7.48 10.81 11.75
C LYS A 100 -6.25 11.71 11.93
N ARG A 101 -5.04 11.16 11.77
CA ARG A 101 -3.81 11.96 11.84
C ARG A 101 -3.64 12.88 10.64
N ILE A 102 -4.00 12.41 9.45
CA ILE A 102 -3.99 13.23 8.24
C ILE A 102 -5.01 14.36 8.39
N GLU A 103 -6.22 14.08 8.88
CA GLU A 103 -7.26 15.08 9.17
C GLU A 103 -6.77 16.14 10.16
N LEU A 104 -6.26 15.73 11.32
CA LEU A 104 -5.72 16.67 12.32
C LEU A 104 -4.61 17.55 11.76
N TYR A 105 -3.78 17.01 10.86
CA TYR A 105 -2.76 17.80 10.20
C TYR A 105 -3.35 18.79 9.19
N LEU A 106 -4.34 18.38 8.41
CA LEU A 106 -5.02 19.28 7.47
C LEU A 106 -5.74 20.41 8.21
N ASP A 107 -6.33 20.11 9.37
CA ASP A 107 -6.97 21.12 10.22
C ASP A 107 -5.94 22.14 10.74
N ASP A 108 -4.77 21.68 11.22
CA ASP A 108 -3.65 22.53 11.66
C ASP A 108 -3.07 23.41 10.53
N LEU A 109 -3.23 23.01 9.26
CA LEU A 109 -2.80 23.81 8.11
C LEU A 109 -3.80 24.89 7.67
N ILE A 110 -5.09 24.70 7.97
CA ILE A 110 -6.17 25.57 7.46
C ILE A 110 -6.43 26.75 8.42
N GLU A 111 -5.87 26.74 9.63
CA GLU A 111 -5.82 27.91 10.52
C GLU A 111 -4.73 28.93 10.11
#